data_AF-A0A5B7UQD2-F1
#
_entry.id   AF-A0A5B7UQD2-F1
#
_cell.length_a   1.000
_cell.length_b   1.000
_cell.length_c   1.000
_cell.angle_alpha   90.00
_cell.angle_beta   90.00
_cell.angle_gamma   90.00
#
_symmetry.space_group_name_H-M   'P 1'
#
loop_
_entity.id
_entity.type
_entity.pdbx_description
1 polymer ?
#
loop_
_entity_poly.entity_id
_entity_poly.type
_entity_poly.pdbx_seq_one_letter_code
_entity_poly.pdbx_strand_id
1 'polypeptide(L)'
;MADTEQGTTAAAEQGEQTAAAAPVDKDAARADRKAAKLARQITAFARAHGGAEGQIAYIGQRGSRIVLVGEDGGWGDLVAPTHAIALSAVEKAGITVHDDFDGDFAAKVRTGPYEWTRMAGIQIGGPSGG
;
A
#
# COMPACT_ATOMS: atom_id res chain seq x y z
N MET A 1 -67.95 37.44 21.77
CA MET A 1 -67.09 36.34 21.33
C MET A 1 -65.84 37.00 20.78
N ALA A 2 -64.87 37.17 21.67
CA ALA A 2 -63.57 37.75 21.40
C ALA A 2 -62.61 36.58 21.20
N ASP A 3 -61.75 36.64 20.20
CA ASP A 3 -60.47 35.92 20.22
C ASP A 3 -59.46 36.72 19.39
N THR A 4 -58.57 37.38 20.13
CA THR A 4 -57.25 37.85 19.71
C THR A 4 -56.25 36.76 20.08
N GLU A 5 -55.12 36.72 19.35
CA GLU A 5 -53.76 36.24 19.72
C GLU A 5 -53.21 35.25 18.67
N GLN A 6 -52.26 35.68 17.83
CA GLN A 6 -50.80 35.71 18.02
C GLN A 6 -50.14 34.33 18.11
N GLY A 7 -49.14 34.10 17.23
CA GLY A 7 -48.03 33.21 17.55
C GLY A 7 -47.41 32.48 16.36
N THR A 8 -46.15 32.84 16.06
CA THR A 8 -45.05 31.90 15.68
C THR A 8 -45.15 31.27 14.27
N THR A 9 -44.13 31.20 13.41
CA THR A 9 -42.68 31.42 13.47
C THR A 9 -42.17 31.55 12.02
N ALA A 10 -41.07 32.28 11.86
CA ALA A 10 -40.29 32.50 10.65
C ALA A 10 -40.15 31.26 9.75
N ALA A 11 -40.51 31.40 8.47
CA ALA A 11 -40.04 30.52 7.41
C ALA A 11 -38.70 31.05 6.89
N ALA A 12 -37.62 30.58 7.49
CA ALA A 12 -36.27 30.70 6.97
C ALA A 12 -35.63 29.33 7.03
N GLU A 13 -35.60 28.62 5.90
CA GLU A 13 -34.59 27.58 5.66
C GLU A 13 -34.04 27.76 4.24
N GLN A 14 -33.07 28.67 4.17
CA GLN A 14 -31.97 28.60 3.23
C GLN A 14 -31.14 27.36 3.60
N GLY A 15 -30.72 26.57 2.61
CA GLY A 15 -29.79 25.48 2.89
C GLY A 15 -29.49 24.53 1.73
N GLU A 16 -29.45 25.00 0.49
CA GLU A 16 -28.74 24.30 -0.58
C GLU A 16 -27.26 24.25 -0.21
N GLN A 17 -26.83 23.18 0.44
CA GLN A 17 -25.45 22.98 0.86
C GLN A 17 -24.62 22.57 -0.36
N THR A 18 -24.32 23.57 -1.19
CA THR A 18 -23.42 23.47 -2.34
C THR A 18 -21.96 23.51 -1.88
N ALA A 19 -21.22 22.50 -2.34
CA ALA A 19 -19.79 22.46 -2.64
C ALA A 19 -18.76 22.74 -1.52
N ALA A 20 -18.13 21.66 -1.05
CA ALA A 20 -16.73 21.66 -0.63
C ALA A 20 -15.89 20.79 -1.59
N ALA A 21 -15.64 21.29 -2.80
CA ALA A 21 -14.96 20.56 -3.89
C ALA A 21 -13.44 20.76 -3.97
N ALA A 22 -12.79 21.40 -2.99
CA ALA A 22 -11.35 21.73 -3.04
C ALA A 22 -10.33 20.77 -2.35
N PRO A 23 -10.68 19.91 -1.36
CA PRO A 23 -9.66 19.07 -0.71
C PRO A 23 -9.30 17.79 -1.50
N VAL A 24 -10.18 17.33 -2.39
CA VAL A 24 -10.06 16.05 -3.10
C VAL A 24 -8.85 16.00 -4.05
N ASP A 25 -8.58 17.09 -4.77
CA ASP A 25 -7.52 17.12 -5.80
C ASP A 25 -6.10 17.06 -5.21
N LYS A 26 -5.87 17.72 -4.07
CA LYS A 26 -4.53 17.75 -3.45
C LYS A 26 -4.15 16.40 -2.87
N ASP A 27 -5.12 15.71 -2.25
CA ASP A 27 -4.88 14.38 -1.68
C ASP A 27 -4.77 13.32 -2.76
N ALA A 28 -5.57 13.41 -3.85
CA ALA A 28 -5.39 12.58 -5.03
C ALA A 28 -3.98 12.77 -5.65
N ALA A 29 -3.52 14.01 -5.84
CA ALA A 29 -2.17 14.28 -6.36
C ALA A 29 -1.06 13.80 -5.42
N ARG A 30 -1.28 13.78 -4.09
CA ARG A 30 -0.33 13.19 -3.13
C ARG A 30 -0.32 11.67 -3.23
N ALA A 31 -1.48 11.04 -3.33
CA ALA A 31 -1.62 9.59 -3.50
C ALA A 31 -0.94 9.13 -4.80
N ASP A 32 -1.19 9.83 -5.91
CA ASP A 32 -0.60 9.55 -7.22
C ASP A 32 0.94 9.60 -7.19
N ARG A 33 1.50 10.65 -6.59
CA ARG A 33 2.96 10.79 -6.39
C ARG A 33 3.55 9.66 -5.55
N LYS A 34 2.85 9.22 -4.49
CA LYS A 34 3.29 8.08 -3.67
C LYS A 34 3.25 6.78 -4.47
N ALA A 35 2.17 6.52 -5.21
CA ALA A 35 2.07 5.37 -6.09
C ALA A 35 3.17 5.37 -7.15
N ALA A 36 3.45 6.52 -7.77
CA ALA A 36 4.54 6.66 -8.74
C ALA A 36 5.93 6.42 -8.12
N LYS A 37 6.15 6.84 -6.87
CA LYS A 37 7.41 6.55 -6.16
C LYS A 37 7.57 5.05 -5.89
N LEU A 38 6.52 4.40 -5.38
CA LEU A 38 6.53 2.96 -5.13
C LEU A 38 6.71 2.17 -6.42
N ALA A 39 6.01 2.55 -7.50
CA ALA A 39 6.18 1.94 -8.82
C ALA A 39 7.65 1.99 -9.30
N ARG A 40 8.34 3.12 -9.12
CA ARG A 40 9.79 3.22 -9.44
C ARG A 40 10.64 2.26 -8.62
N GLN A 41 10.31 2.06 -7.34
CA GLN A 41 11.02 1.10 -6.48
C GLN A 41 10.77 -0.35 -6.92
N ILE A 42 9.52 -0.68 -7.27
CA ILE A 42 9.14 -1.99 -7.81
C ILE A 42 9.88 -2.25 -9.12
N THR A 43 9.88 -1.29 -10.06
CA THR A 43 10.61 -1.43 -11.33
C THR A 43 12.12 -1.55 -11.13
N ALA A 44 12.69 -0.82 -10.18
CA ALA A 44 14.12 -0.93 -9.86
C ALA A 44 14.46 -2.33 -9.31
N PHE A 45 13.63 -2.85 -8.41
CA PHE A 45 13.74 -4.22 -7.91
C PHE A 45 13.62 -5.24 -9.05
N ALA A 46 12.58 -5.16 -9.87
CA ALA A 46 12.38 -6.07 -10.99
C ALA A 46 13.58 -6.10 -11.95
N ARG A 47 14.16 -4.93 -12.26
CA ARG A 47 15.37 -4.85 -13.09
C ARG A 47 16.60 -5.50 -12.46
N ALA A 48 16.76 -5.37 -11.15
CA ALA A 48 17.88 -5.97 -10.43
C ALA A 48 17.78 -7.51 -10.35
N HIS A 49 16.56 -8.03 -10.36
CA HIS A 49 16.26 -9.45 -10.09
C HIS A 49 15.77 -10.24 -11.31
N GLY A 50 15.86 -9.68 -12.53
CA GLY A 50 15.45 -10.34 -13.78
C GLY A 50 13.94 -10.36 -14.05
N GLY A 51 13.15 -9.75 -13.18
CA GLY A 51 11.70 -9.74 -13.17
C GLY A 51 11.20 -9.57 -11.74
N ALA A 52 9.90 -9.33 -11.57
CA ALA A 52 9.28 -9.38 -10.26
C ALA A 52 7.79 -9.72 -10.38
N GLU A 53 7.33 -10.51 -9.43
CA GLU A 53 5.93 -10.71 -9.11
C GLU A 53 5.70 -10.22 -7.67
N GLY A 54 4.45 -9.96 -7.30
CA GLY A 54 4.17 -9.44 -5.97
C GLY A 54 2.85 -9.88 -5.36
N GLN A 55 2.68 -9.56 -4.08
CA GLN A 55 1.45 -9.81 -3.33
C GLN A 55 1.15 -8.60 -2.44
N ILE A 56 -0.12 -8.24 -2.33
CA ILE A 56 -0.55 -7.13 -1.48
C ILE A 56 -1.30 -7.70 -0.26
N ALA A 57 -0.80 -7.39 0.94
CA ALA A 57 -1.43 -7.75 2.20
C ALA A 57 -1.82 -6.50 2.99
N TYR A 58 -3.07 -6.42 3.43
CA TYR A 58 -3.50 -5.38 4.38
C TYR A 58 -2.90 -5.64 5.78
N ILE A 59 -2.28 -4.61 6.36
CA ILE A 59 -1.58 -4.69 7.65
C ILE A 59 -2.20 -3.76 8.70
N GLY A 60 -3.50 -3.47 8.57
CA GLY A 60 -4.22 -2.60 9.50
C GLY A 60 -3.94 -1.12 9.25
N GLN A 61 -3.86 -0.34 10.33
CA GLN A 61 -3.68 1.13 10.28
C GLN A 61 -2.41 1.58 9.55
N ARG A 62 -1.41 0.69 9.40
CA ARG A 62 -0.18 0.99 8.66
C ARG A 62 -0.37 0.96 7.13
N GLY A 63 -1.52 0.49 6.64
CA GLY A 63 -1.86 0.42 5.23
C GLY A 63 -1.68 -0.99 4.67
N SER A 64 -1.00 -1.09 3.54
CA SER A 64 -0.80 -2.36 2.83
C SER A 64 0.68 -2.61 2.55
N ARG A 65 1.13 -3.83 2.80
CA ARG A 65 2.46 -4.31 2.42
C ARG A 65 2.39 -4.91 1.02
N ILE A 66 3.38 -4.56 0.19
CA ILE A 66 3.63 -5.16 -1.12
C ILE A 66 4.87 -6.04 -0.94
N VAL A 67 4.71 -7.36 -0.97
CA VAL A 67 5.84 -8.29 -1.02
C VAL A 67 6.21 -8.48 -2.48
N LEU A 68 7.50 -8.39 -2.80
CA LEU A 68 8.05 -8.61 -4.14
C LEU A 68 8.94 -9.84 -4.10
N VAL A 69 8.82 -10.70 -5.13
CA VAL A 69 9.70 -11.84 -5.35
C VAL A 69 10.22 -11.75 -6.78
N GLY A 70 11.54 -11.75 -6.93
CA GLY A 70 12.23 -11.70 -8.22
C GLY A 70 12.42 -13.09 -8.82
N GLU A 71 12.77 -13.13 -10.12
CA GLU A 71 13.03 -14.38 -10.86
C GLU A 71 14.25 -15.14 -10.30
N ASP A 72 15.21 -14.41 -9.74
CA ASP A 72 16.37 -14.98 -9.05
C ASP A 72 16.05 -15.51 -7.64
N GLY A 73 14.81 -15.34 -7.18
CA GLY A 73 14.31 -15.70 -5.86
C GLY A 73 14.62 -14.67 -4.76
N GLY A 74 15.27 -13.56 -5.10
CA GLY A 74 15.40 -12.42 -4.20
C GLY A 74 14.03 -11.86 -3.84
N TRP A 75 13.89 -11.33 -2.62
CA TRP A 75 12.61 -10.80 -2.17
C TRP A 75 12.80 -9.52 -1.36
N GLY A 76 11.75 -8.70 -1.32
CA GLY A 76 11.73 -7.46 -0.56
C GLY A 76 10.30 -7.00 -0.26
N ASP A 77 10.16 -6.04 0.64
CA ASP A 77 8.88 -5.47 1.01
C ASP A 77 8.84 -3.94 0.84
N LEU A 78 7.67 -3.45 0.42
CA LEU A 78 7.32 -2.04 0.42
C LEU A 78 6.03 -1.86 1.20
N VAL A 79 5.83 -0.68 1.79
CA VAL A 79 4.58 -0.36 2.50
C VAL A 79 3.94 0.87 1.88
N ALA A 80 2.70 0.71 1.44
CA ALA A 80 1.84 1.78 0.99
C ALA A 80 0.89 2.22 2.13
N PRO A 81 0.64 3.53 2.33
CA PRO A 81 -0.25 4.01 3.39
C PRO A 81 -1.71 3.54 3.25
N THR A 82 -2.13 3.19 2.04
CA THR A 82 -3.49 2.68 1.77
C THR A 82 -3.41 1.59 0.69
N HIS A 83 -4.42 0.73 0.68
CA HIS A 83 -4.55 -0.33 -0.32
C HIS A 83 -4.63 0.22 -1.75
N ALA A 84 -5.39 1.31 -1.96
CA ALA A 84 -5.50 1.95 -3.27
C ALA A 84 -4.16 2.45 -3.82
N ILE A 85 -3.27 2.97 -2.94
CA ILE A 85 -1.93 3.38 -3.36
C ILE A 85 -1.08 2.16 -3.72
N ALA A 86 -1.22 1.03 -3.01
CA ALA A 86 -0.51 -0.20 -3.33
C ALA A 86 -0.92 -0.73 -4.71
N LEU A 87 -2.23 -0.86 -4.96
CA LEU A 87 -2.79 -1.28 -6.26
C LEU A 87 -2.29 -0.38 -7.40
N SER A 88 -2.42 0.94 -7.24
CA SER A 88 -1.95 1.88 -8.27
C SER A 88 -0.43 1.77 -8.51
N ALA A 89 0.36 1.45 -7.48
CA ALA A 89 1.80 1.28 -7.63
C ALA A 89 2.17 0.01 -8.43
N VAL A 90 1.54 -1.13 -8.13
CA VAL A 90 1.80 -2.39 -8.84
C VAL A 90 1.29 -2.34 -10.29
N GLU A 91 0.14 -1.71 -10.53
CA GLU A 91 -0.39 -1.45 -11.87
C GLU A 91 0.58 -0.60 -12.70
N LYS A 92 1.07 0.51 -12.13
CA LYS A 92 2.07 1.38 -12.79
C LYS A 92 3.40 0.68 -13.05
N ALA A 93 3.77 -0.27 -12.19
CA ALA A 93 4.99 -1.05 -12.36
C ALA A 93 4.85 -2.18 -13.40
N GLY A 94 3.62 -2.60 -13.70
CA GLY A 94 3.33 -3.65 -14.67
C GLY A 94 3.79 -5.03 -14.25
N ILE A 95 3.74 -5.34 -12.95
CA ILE A 95 4.09 -6.67 -12.42
C ILE A 95 2.86 -7.54 -12.24
N THR A 96 3.03 -8.86 -12.31
CA THR A 96 1.99 -9.81 -11.90
C THR A 96 1.79 -9.72 -10.39
N VAL A 97 0.52 -9.70 -9.96
CA VAL A 97 0.14 -9.65 -8.55
C VAL A 97 -0.70 -10.86 -8.22
N HIS A 98 -0.33 -11.55 -7.15
CA HIS A 98 -1.05 -12.69 -6.60
C HIS A 98 -2.02 -12.22 -5.53
N ASP A 99 -3.18 -12.88 -5.47
CA ASP A 99 -4.19 -12.63 -4.44
C ASP A 99 -3.67 -13.06 -3.06
N ASP A 100 -3.00 -14.21 -2.99
CA ASP A 100 -2.44 -14.78 -1.77
C ASP A 100 -0.94 -15.06 -1.90
N PHE A 101 -0.26 -15.09 -0.75
CA PHE A 101 1.13 -15.54 -0.68
C PHE A 101 1.15 -17.05 -0.45
N ASP A 102 0.74 -17.79 -1.48
CA ASP A 102 0.53 -19.24 -1.43
C ASP A 102 1.83 -20.05 -1.54
N GLY A 103 1.72 -21.38 -1.50
CA GLY A 103 2.86 -22.28 -1.56
C GLY A 103 3.68 -22.15 -2.85
N ASP A 104 3.03 -21.95 -3.99
CA ASP A 104 3.70 -21.86 -5.29
C ASP A 104 4.45 -20.53 -5.42
N PHE A 105 3.84 -19.43 -4.98
CA PHE A 105 4.50 -18.13 -4.96
C PHE A 105 5.62 -18.08 -3.91
N ALA A 106 5.39 -18.63 -2.71
CA ALA A 106 6.39 -18.72 -1.66
C ALA A 106 7.59 -19.60 -2.06
N ALA A 107 7.37 -20.66 -2.86
CA ALA A 107 8.43 -21.53 -3.34
C ALA A 107 9.44 -20.83 -4.27
N LYS A 108 9.09 -19.68 -4.86
CA LYS A 108 10.03 -18.87 -5.65
C LYS A 108 11.07 -18.17 -4.78
N VAL A 109 10.78 -17.91 -3.50
CA VAL A 109 11.68 -17.23 -2.58
C VAL A 109 12.93 -18.07 -2.32
N ARG A 110 14.10 -17.47 -2.52
CA ARG A 110 15.40 -18.05 -2.16
C ARG A 110 16.02 -17.25 -1.03
N THR A 111 16.04 -17.86 0.15
CA THR A 111 16.84 -17.40 1.30
C THR A 111 18.10 -18.23 1.36
N GLY A 112 19.25 -17.63 1.03
CA GLY A 112 20.54 -18.31 1.03
C GLY A 112 21.10 -18.51 2.45
N PRO A 113 22.20 -19.27 2.59
CA PRO A 113 22.84 -19.52 3.88
C PRO A 113 23.21 -18.23 4.62
N TYR A 114 23.65 -17.21 3.88
CA TYR A 114 24.03 -15.90 4.43
C TYR A 114 22.83 -15.16 5.02
N GLU A 115 21.70 -15.13 4.31
CA GLU A 115 20.45 -14.54 4.78
C GLU A 115 19.90 -15.30 5.97
N TRP A 116 19.99 -16.64 5.96
CA TRP A 116 19.65 -17.50 7.09
C TRP A 116 20.46 -17.19 8.34
N THR A 117 21.78 -17.00 8.22
CA THR A 117 22.63 -16.62 9.35
C THR A 117 22.22 -15.27 9.94
N ARG A 118 21.77 -14.31 9.12
CA ARG A 118 21.26 -13.02 9.64
C ARG A 118 19.89 -13.15 10.29
N MET A 119 19.05 -14.06 9.81
CA MET A 119 17.70 -14.28 10.34
C MET A 119 17.69 -15.12 11.63
N ALA A 120 18.61 -16.07 11.77
CA ALA A 120 18.72 -16.95 12.92
C ALA A 120 19.17 -16.22 14.21
N GLY A 121 19.61 -14.96 14.10
CA GLY A 121 20.17 -14.20 15.21
C GLY A 121 21.48 -14.80 15.74
N ILE A 122 21.98 -14.23 16.84
CA ILE A 122 23.28 -14.58 17.45
C ILE A 122 23.39 -16.05 17.94
N GLN A 123 22.31 -16.83 17.86
CA GLN A 123 22.18 -18.17 18.43
C GLN A 123 22.61 -19.32 17.50
N ILE A 124 22.77 -19.06 16.20
CA ILE A 124 23.39 -20.00 15.26
C ILE A 124 24.70 -19.34 14.80
N GLY A 125 25.82 -19.72 15.44
CA GLY A 125 27.12 -19.08 15.30
C GLY A 125 27.47 -18.71 13.84
N GLY A 126 27.70 -17.42 13.61
CA GLY A 126 28.31 -16.94 12.37
C GLY A 126 29.72 -17.51 12.19
N PRO A 127 30.26 -17.52 10.95
CA PRO A 127 31.53 -18.17 10.65
C PRO A 127 32.64 -17.65 11.56
N SER A 128 33.29 -18.58 12.26
CA SER A 128 34.52 -18.33 13.00
C SER A 128 35.64 -18.15 11.98
N GLY A 129 35.95 -16.91 11.64
CA GLY A 129 36.98 -16.60 10.65
C GLY A 129 37.57 -15.22 10.88
N GLY A 130 38.44 -15.12 11.87
CA GLY A 130 39.43 -14.06 12.06
C GLY A 130 40.78 -14.70 12.32
#